data_AF-X0VD23-F1
#
_entry.id   AF-X0VD23-F1
#
_cell.length_a   1.000
_cell.length_b   1.000
_cell.length_c   1.000
_cell.angle_alpha   90.00
_cell.angle_beta   90.00
_cell.angle_gamma   90.00
#
_symmetry.space_group_name_H-M   'P 1'
#
loop_
_entity.id
_entity.type
_entity.pdbx_description
1 polymer ?
#
loop_
_entity_poly.entity_id
_entity_poly.type
_entity_poly.pdbx_seq_one_letter_code
_entity_poly.pdbx_strand_id
1 'polypeptide(L)'
;IGVNVLSKKYLTKDIIKIENIFLNETQMQQISILSPNATISLIEKYKVIEKKKVELPKIIKKLILCVNQTCISNSDEPIDTEFFVLEEKPLKIQCIYCERIYKLEEIVFTSKMKKEKKIRQIIQF
;
A
#
# COMPACT_ATOMS: atom_id res chain seq x y z
N ILE A 1 -16.18 -10.96 -4.24
CA ILE A 1 -15.36 -10.80 -3.01
C ILE A 1 -15.68 -11.97 -2.10
N GLY A 2 -14.69 -12.58 -1.43
CA GLY A 2 -14.90 -13.60 -0.41
C GLY A 2 -14.31 -13.13 0.90
N VAL A 3 -15.10 -13.16 1.97
CA VAL A 3 -14.70 -12.68 3.31
C VAL A 3 -14.71 -13.86 4.27
N ASN A 4 -13.73 -13.91 5.19
CA ASN A 4 -13.60 -14.92 6.23
C ASN A 4 -13.56 -16.36 5.69
N VAL A 5 -12.97 -16.56 4.51
CA VAL A 5 -12.87 -17.90 3.91
C VAL A 5 -11.79 -18.72 4.60
N LEU A 6 -12.01 -20.03 4.74
CA LEU A 6 -11.05 -20.91 5.41
C LEU A 6 -9.67 -20.84 4.77
N SER A 7 -8.65 -20.73 5.62
CA SER A 7 -7.25 -20.63 5.25
C SER A 7 -6.45 -21.66 6.03
N LYS A 8 -5.72 -22.52 5.31
CA LYS A 8 -4.81 -23.50 5.94
C LYS A 8 -3.70 -22.82 6.75
N LYS A 9 -3.29 -21.60 6.36
CA LYS A 9 -2.16 -20.90 6.98
C LYS A 9 -2.58 -19.89 8.06
N TYR A 10 -3.73 -19.23 7.89
CA TYR A 10 -4.15 -18.09 8.72
C TYR A 10 -5.49 -18.32 9.43
N LEU A 11 -5.96 -19.57 9.51
CA LEU A 11 -7.32 -19.97 9.93
C LEU A 11 -8.40 -19.49 8.98
N THR A 12 -8.47 -18.18 8.75
CA THR A 12 -9.34 -17.54 7.75
C THR A 12 -8.58 -16.48 6.96
N LYS A 13 -9.13 -16.04 5.83
CA LYS A 13 -8.58 -14.98 4.99
C LYS A 13 -9.67 -14.33 4.16
N ASP A 14 -9.37 -13.14 3.65
CA ASP A 14 -10.20 -12.49 2.65
C ASP A 14 -9.57 -12.65 1.26
N ILE A 15 -10.43 -12.71 0.24
CA ILE A 15 -10.04 -12.80 -1.16
C ILE A 15 -10.80 -11.76 -1.96
N ILE A 16 -10.05 -10.84 -2.59
CA ILE A 16 -10.58 -9.87 -3.53
C ILE A 16 -10.08 -10.27 -4.92
N LYS A 17 -11.01 -10.47 -5.86
CA LYS A 17 -10.72 -10.68 -7.28
C LYS A 17 -11.26 -9.49 -8.05
N ILE A 18 -10.41 -8.86 -8.85
CA ILE A 18 -10.75 -7.70 -9.67
C ILE A 18 -10.38 -8.05 -11.11
N GLU A 19 -11.33 -7.91 -12.03
CA GLU A 19 -11.14 -8.27 -13.43
C GLU A 19 -10.74 -7.04 -14.26
N ASN A 20 -9.92 -7.25 -15.29
CA ASN A 20 -9.45 -6.22 -16.22
C ASN A 20 -8.73 -5.03 -15.57
N ILE A 21 -8.16 -5.22 -14.37
CA ILE A 21 -7.43 -4.19 -13.63
C ILE A 21 -6.07 -4.74 -13.20
N PHE A 22 -5.03 -3.96 -13.46
CA PHE A 22 -3.71 -4.15 -12.91
C PHE A 22 -3.49 -3.10 -11.83
N LEU A 23 -3.02 -3.55 -10.65
CA LEU A 23 -2.67 -2.63 -9.57
C LEU A 23 -1.37 -1.91 -9.91
N ASN A 24 -1.38 -0.58 -9.76
CA ASN A 24 -0.17 0.21 -9.90
C ASN A 24 0.68 0.14 -8.62
N GLU A 25 1.91 0.66 -8.68
CA GLU A 25 2.85 0.61 -7.56
C GLU A 25 2.31 1.29 -6.31
N THR A 26 1.68 2.45 -6.47
CA THR A 26 0.99 3.18 -5.40
C THR A 26 -0.06 2.31 -4.68
N GLN A 27 -0.93 1.64 -5.43
CA GLN A 27 -1.95 0.74 -4.88
C GLN A 27 -1.33 -0.47 -4.18
N MET A 28 -0.26 -1.04 -4.76
CA MET A 28 0.49 -2.14 -4.16
C MET A 28 1.09 -1.73 -2.81
N GLN A 29 1.64 -0.52 -2.70
CA GLN A 29 2.17 0.03 -1.44
C GLN A 29 1.06 0.33 -0.43
N GLN A 30 -0.09 0.83 -0.85
CA GLN A 30 -1.25 0.99 0.04
C GLN A 30 -1.68 -0.37 0.63
N ILE A 31 -1.72 -1.42 -0.19
CA ILE A 31 -2.03 -2.78 0.26
C ILE A 31 -0.93 -3.31 1.20
N SER A 32 0.35 -3.00 0.96
CA SER A 32 1.43 -3.43 1.87
C SER A 32 1.29 -2.83 3.27
N ILE A 33 0.82 -1.58 3.36
CA ILE A 33 0.57 -0.87 4.63
C ILE A 33 -0.64 -1.48 5.36
N LEU A 34 -1.74 -1.72 4.65
CA LEU A 34 -2.97 -2.26 5.23
C LEU A 34 -2.89 -3.76 5.54
N SER A 35 -2.15 -4.51 4.71
CA SER A 35 -2.07 -5.97 4.78
C SER A 35 -0.67 -6.46 4.37
N PRO A 36 0.32 -6.35 5.28
CA PRO A 36 1.73 -6.69 4.98
C PRO A 36 1.97 -8.18 4.67
N ASN A 37 0.98 -9.05 4.93
CA ASN A 37 1.04 -10.47 4.58
C ASN A 37 0.29 -10.83 3.29
N ALA A 38 -0.28 -9.83 2.59
CA ALA A 38 -1.05 -10.08 1.39
C ALA A 38 -0.16 -10.65 0.26
N THR A 39 -0.79 -11.41 -0.62
CA THR A 39 -0.16 -11.91 -1.84
C THR A 39 -1.05 -11.53 -3.01
N ILE A 40 -0.48 -10.87 -4.00
CA ILE A 40 -1.19 -10.40 -5.17
C ILE A 40 -0.85 -11.34 -6.31
N SER A 41 -1.88 -11.94 -6.90
CA SER A 41 -1.74 -12.89 -7.99
C SER A 41 -2.20 -12.22 -9.27
N LEU A 42 -1.32 -12.17 -10.26
CA LEU A 42 -1.66 -11.71 -11.59
C LEU A 42 -2.14 -12.88 -12.43
N ILE A 43 -3.33 -12.74 -13.03
CA ILE A 43 -4.00 -13.80 -13.76
C ILE A 43 -4.27 -13.34 -15.19
N GLU A 44 -3.81 -14.12 -16.16
CA GLU A 44 -4.06 -13.91 -17.59
C GLU A 44 -4.45 -15.23 -18.24
N LYS A 45 -5.45 -15.22 -19.13
CA LYS A 45 -5.97 -16.43 -19.81
C LYS A 45 -6.21 -17.60 -18.84
N TYR A 46 -6.85 -17.31 -17.70
CA TYR A 46 -7.15 -18.26 -16.62
C TYR A 46 -5.94 -18.91 -15.93
N LYS A 47 -4.71 -18.43 -16.17
CA LYS A 47 -3.49 -18.91 -15.53
C LYS A 47 -2.88 -17.83 -14.65
N VAL A 48 -2.35 -18.23 -13.50
CA VAL A 48 -1.55 -17.33 -12.65
C VAL A 48 -0.19 -17.15 -13.30
N ILE A 49 0.07 -15.97 -13.83
CA ILE A 49 1.32 -15.64 -14.51
C ILE A 49 2.37 -15.11 -13.54
N GLU A 50 1.94 -14.47 -12.44
CA GLU A 50 2.85 -13.94 -11.42
C GLU A 50 2.19 -13.98 -10.04
N LYS A 51 3.00 -14.21 -9.00
CA LYS A 51 2.61 -14.00 -7.60
C LYS A 51 3.60 -13.06 -6.94
N LYS A 52 3.14 -11.88 -6.57
CA LYS A 52 3.94 -10.87 -5.90
C LYS A 52 3.52 -10.79 -4.43
N LYS A 53 4.47 -11.01 -3.53
CA LYS A 53 4.28 -10.68 -2.12
C LYS A 53 4.45 -9.18 -1.97
N VAL A 54 3.52 -8.52 -1.28
CA VAL A 54 3.70 -7.11 -0.95
C VAL A 54 4.72 -7.01 0.17
N GLU A 55 5.65 -6.05 0.03
CA GLU A 55 6.66 -5.75 1.05
C GLU A 55 6.42 -4.34 1.53
N LEU A 56 6.44 -4.16 2.85
CA LEU A 56 6.30 -2.86 3.46
C LEU A 56 7.65 -2.12 3.34
N PRO A 57 7.71 -0.94 2.71
CA PRO A 57 8.96 -0.21 2.59
C PRO A 57 9.40 0.36 3.94
N LYS A 58 10.71 0.53 4.14
CA LYS A 58 11.26 1.18 5.36
C LYS A 58 10.85 2.65 5.50
N ILE A 59 10.62 3.32 4.36
CA ILE A 59 10.20 4.71 4.28
C ILE A 59 8.99 4.79 3.35
N ILE A 60 7.92 5.40 3.85
CA ILE A 60 6.70 5.66 3.09
C ILE A 60 6.72 7.12 2.66
N LYS A 61 6.71 7.39 1.36
CA LYS A 61 6.72 8.74 0.80
C LYS A 61 5.43 9.02 0.06
N LYS A 62 4.89 10.23 0.14
CA LYS A 62 3.76 10.72 -0.68
C LYS A 62 2.45 9.93 -0.58
N LEU A 63 2.35 8.93 0.30
CA LEU A 63 1.16 8.08 0.41
C LEU A 63 0.26 8.45 1.58
N ILE A 64 0.84 8.89 2.68
CA ILE A 64 0.14 9.14 3.94
C ILE A 64 0.20 10.63 4.26
N LEU A 65 -0.92 11.20 4.70
CA LEU A 65 -0.99 12.56 5.20
C LEU A 65 -0.65 12.60 6.69
N CYS A 66 0.09 13.63 7.12
CA CYS A 66 0.33 13.85 8.54
C CYS A 66 -0.89 14.56 9.14
N VAL A 67 -1.54 13.96 10.14
CA VAL A 67 -2.73 14.58 10.78
C VAL A 67 -2.36 15.76 11.70
N ASN A 68 -1.08 15.95 11.99
CA ASN A 68 -0.62 17.08 12.79
C ASN A 68 -0.70 18.36 11.95
N GLN A 69 -1.67 19.23 12.25
CA GLN A 69 -1.94 20.44 11.47
C GLN A 69 -0.75 21.40 11.39
N THR A 70 0.13 21.41 12.41
CA THR A 70 1.33 22.27 12.44
C THR A 70 2.56 21.62 11.80
N CYS A 71 2.44 20.42 11.24
CA CYS A 71 3.54 19.77 10.54
C CYS A 71 3.90 20.53 9.27
N ILE A 72 5.20 20.78 9.05
CA ILE A 72 5.72 21.46 7.86
C ILE A 72 5.28 20.79 6.55
N SER A 73 5.05 19.47 6.55
CA SER A 73 4.55 18.74 5.38
C SER A 73 3.13 19.10 4.96
N ASN A 74 2.40 19.87 5.77
CA ASN A 74 1.04 20.35 5.49
C ASN A 74 1.01 21.85 5.14
N SER A 75 2.17 22.50 5.10
CA SER A 75 2.31 23.92 4.71
C SER A 75 2.47 24.07 3.19
N ASP A 76 2.61 25.31 2.71
CA ASP A 76 2.87 25.62 1.29
C ASP A 76 4.32 25.34 0.85
N GLU A 77 5.12 24.71 1.69
CA GLU A 77 6.46 24.26 1.34
C GLU A 77 6.43 23.14 0.28
N PRO A 78 7.35 23.14 -0.70
CA PRO A 78 7.39 22.16 -1.78
C PRO A 78 8.00 20.82 -1.33
N ILE A 79 7.56 20.29 -0.17
CA ILE A 79 8.01 19.04 0.41
C ILE A 79 6.88 18.01 0.45
N ASP A 80 7.25 16.74 0.37
CA ASP A 80 6.31 15.63 0.42
C ASP A 80 6.28 15.01 1.82
N THR A 81 5.15 14.40 2.18
CA THR A 81 5.06 13.63 3.42
C THR A 81 5.95 12.40 3.38
N GLU A 82 6.73 12.20 4.44
CA GLU A 82 7.59 11.04 4.61
C GLU A 82 7.43 10.47 6.01
N PHE A 83 7.42 9.14 6.09
CA PHE A 83 7.29 8.39 7.34
C PHE A 83 8.30 7.23 7.39
N PHE A 84 8.96 7.07 8.53
CA PHE A 84 9.70 5.85 8.85
C PHE A 84 8.76 4.75 9.31
N VAL A 85 8.98 3.52 8.87
CA VAL A 85 8.35 2.35 9.47
C VAL A 85 9.19 1.90 10.66
N LEU A 86 8.66 2.07 11.86
CA LEU A 86 9.31 1.67 13.10
C LEU A 86 9.06 0.19 13.43
N GLU A 87 7.83 -0.26 13.18
CA GLU A 87 7.40 -1.63 13.48
C GLU A 87 6.37 -2.06 12.43
N GLU A 88 6.46 -3.30 11.94
CA GLU A 88 5.53 -3.81 10.93
C GLU A 88 4.26 -4.44 11.54
N LYS A 89 4.37 -4.98 12.76
CA LYS A 89 3.30 -5.73 13.44
C LYS A 89 3.39 -5.58 14.98
N PRO A 90 2.54 -4.76 15.61
CA PRO A 90 1.54 -3.88 14.98
C PRO A 90 2.23 -2.76 14.19
N LEU A 91 1.60 -2.30 13.10
CA LEU A 91 2.18 -1.23 12.28
C LEU A 91 2.33 0.05 13.11
N LYS A 92 3.56 0.56 13.20
CA LYS A 92 3.87 1.89 13.73
C LYS A 92 4.73 2.64 12.74
N ILE A 93 4.30 3.84 12.40
CA ILE A 93 5.05 4.73 11.52
C ILE A 93 5.32 6.06 12.21
N GLN A 94 6.44 6.69 11.91
CA GLN A 94 6.84 7.96 12.50
C GLN A 94 7.02 9.00 11.41
N CYS A 95 6.36 10.16 11.54
CA CYS A 95 6.58 11.28 10.62
C CYS A 95 8.02 11.76 10.74
N ILE A 96 8.72 11.94 9.61
CA ILE A 96 10.11 12.42 9.61
C ILE A 96 10.22 13.86 10.12
N TYR A 97 9.17 14.66 9.97
CA TYR A 97 9.24 16.10 10.24
C TYR A 97 8.78 16.49 11.65
N CYS A 98 7.63 16.00 12.11
CA CYS A 98 7.11 16.31 13.43
C CYS A 98 7.34 15.20 14.45
N GLU A 99 8.02 14.13 14.06
CA GLU A 99 8.40 12.97 14.88
C GLU A 99 7.23 12.21 15.54
N ARG A 100 5.98 12.60 15.27
CA ARG A 100 4.80 11.93 15.80
C ARG A 100 4.69 10.51 15.24
N ILE A 101 4.37 9.58 16.15
CA ILE A 101 4.13 8.17 15.84
C ILE A 101 2.64 7.94 15.62
N TYR A 102 2.32 7.13 14.61
CA TYR A 102 0.97 6.78 14.19
C TYR A 102 0.79 5.27 14.18
N LYS A 103 -0.39 4.83 14.63
CA LYS A 103 -0.87 3.45 14.43
C LYS A 103 -1.65 3.33 13.12
N LEU A 104 -1.91 2.09 12.69
CA LEU A 104 -2.65 1.79 11.46
C LEU A 104 -3.99 2.53 11.37
N GLU A 105 -4.70 2.66 12.49
CA GLU A 105 -6.04 3.26 12.55
C GLU A 105 -6.03 4.78 12.38
N GLU A 106 -4.87 5.42 12.61
CA GLU A 106 -4.69 6.88 12.48
C GLU A 106 -4.21 7.27 11.07
N ILE A 107 -3.91 6.31 10.20
CA ILE A 107 -3.36 6.56 8.87
C ILE A 107 -4.44 7.11 7.94
N VAL A 108 -4.15 8.27 7.35
CA VAL A 108 -4.97 8.87 6.29
C VAL A 108 -4.18 8.85 4.99
N PHE A 109 -4.68 8.15 3.97
CA PHE A 109 -4.05 8.13 2.65
C PHE A 109 -4.34 9.41 1.87
N THR A 110 -3.38 9.86 1.06
CA THR A 110 -3.60 10.98 0.14
C THR A 110 -4.52 10.57 -1.03
N SER A 111 -5.42 11.47 -1.42
CA SER A 111 -6.32 11.29 -2.57
C SER A 111 -5.75 11.82 -3.89
N LYS A 112 -4.59 12.51 -3.86
CA LYS A 112 -3.94 13.06 -5.06
C LYS A 112 -3.26 11.96 -5.88
N MET A 113 -4.04 11.21 -6.65
CA MET A 113 -3.51 10.25 -7.63
C MET A 113 -2.88 11.00 -8.81
N LYS A 114 -1.54 11.11 -8.87
CA LYS A 114 -0.86 11.43 -10.13
C LYS A 114 -1.01 10.23 -11.08
N LYS A 115 -1.33 10.49 -12.36
CA LYS A 115 -1.37 9.46 -13.41
C LYS A 115 0.03 8.84 -13.57
N GLU A 116 0.30 7.72 -12.91
CA GLU A 116 1.51 6.94 -13.17
C GLU A 116 1.36 6.11 -14.45
N LYS A 117 2.47 5.95 -15.18
CA LYS A 117 2.54 5.30 -16.49
C LYS A 117 1.90 3.91 -16.42
N LYS A 118 0.89 3.66 -17.28
CA LYS A 118 0.49 2.29 -17.63
C LYS A 118 1.77 1.53 -18.00
N ILE A 119 2.10 0.49 -17.24
CA ILE A 119 3.14 -0.45 -17.63
C ILE A 119 2.64 -1.10 -18.93
N ARG A 120 3.08 -0.60 -20.07
CA ARG A 120 2.92 -1.28 -21.36
C ARG A 120 3.92 -2.41 -21.36
N GLN A 121 3.51 -3.60 -20.95
CA GLN A 121 4.25 -4.80 -21.33
C GLN A 121 3.79 -5.20 -22.72
N ILE A 122 4.74 -5.21 -23.65
CA ILE A 122 4.58 -5.69 -25.01
C ILE A 122 4.37 -7.20 -24.91
N ILE A 123 3.23 -7.68 -25.39
CA ILE A 123 2.98 -9.10 -25.58
C ILE A 123 3.86 -9.54 -26.75
N GLN A 124 4.90 -10.32 -26.47
CA GLN A 124 5.63 -11.06 -27.50
C GLN A 124 4.82 -12.35 -27.75
N PHE A 125 4.42 -12.58 -29.01
CA PHE A 125 3.65 -13.76 -29.43
C PHE A 125 4.44 -15.06 -29.25
#